data_AF-A0A0D2RGY4-F1
#
_entry.id   AF-A0A0D2RGY4-F1
#
_cell.length_a   1.000
_cell.length_b   1.000
_cell.length_c   1.000
_cell.angle_alpha   90.00
_cell.angle_beta   90.00
_cell.angle_gamma   90.00
#
_symmetry.space_group_name_H-M   'P 1'
#
loop_
_entity.id
_entity.type
_entity.pdbx_description
1 polymer ?
#
loop_
_entity_poly.entity_id
_entity_poly.type
_entity_poly.pdbx_seq_one_letter_code
_entity_poly.pdbx_strand_id
1 'polypeptide(L)'
;MGIFTRSTVSRKPNESMRLIVTTFVGVVFGFLIGLSFPKLSLTKFNISSGILTTIDIKYTEYTNSVPSGSTPLQHPIDNNRSSANATSKKIWVPSNPRGAERLPPGIVKAESDLYLRRLWGKPNEDLTSTPKYLVTFTVGYNQRKNIDAAVKKFSGNFTILLFHYDGQTTEWDEFEWSKQAIHVSVRRQTKWWYAKRFLHPDIVAPYDYIFIWDEDLGVEHFNAEEYIKLVRKHGLEISQPGLEPNKGLTWQMTKRRGDREVHKETEEKPGWCNHPHVPPCAAFVEIMAPVFSRDAWRCVWHMIQNDLVHGWGLDFALRKCVEPAHEKIGVVDAQWIVHQSVPSLGNQGESQNGKAPWQGVRERCKKEWTIFQTRFSRAERSYYKAINSTSH
;
A
#
# COMPACT_ATOMS: atom_id res chain seq x y z
N MET A 1 72.81 -5.44 60.83
CA MET A 1 73.47 -4.97 59.58
C MET A 1 72.46 -5.05 58.45
N GLY A 2 72.10 -3.91 57.86
CA GLY A 2 70.93 -3.76 56.99
C GLY A 2 71.18 -4.04 55.51
N ILE A 3 70.22 -4.77 54.92
CA ILE A 3 69.54 -4.60 53.63
C ILE A 3 70.35 -4.14 52.39
N PHE A 4 70.40 -5.01 51.38
CA PHE A 4 70.53 -4.63 49.97
C PHE A 4 69.26 -5.00 49.20
N THR A 5 68.59 -3.99 48.64
CA THR A 5 67.50 -4.13 47.66
C THR A 5 68.09 -4.21 46.26
N ARG A 6 67.57 -5.14 45.43
CA ARG A 6 67.90 -5.25 44.00
C ARG A 6 66.62 -5.02 43.19
N SER A 7 66.62 -3.96 42.39
CA SER A 7 65.51 -3.52 41.54
C SER A 7 65.43 -4.34 40.24
N THR A 8 64.22 -4.72 39.85
CA THR A 8 63.89 -5.34 38.56
C THR A 8 63.29 -4.28 37.64
N VAL A 9 63.94 -3.99 36.51
CA VAL A 9 63.46 -3.06 35.49
C VAL A 9 62.50 -3.79 34.54
N SER A 10 61.22 -3.42 34.56
CA SER A 10 60.23 -3.87 33.57
C SER A 10 60.24 -2.90 32.37
N ARG A 11 60.54 -3.41 31.17
CA ARG A 11 60.50 -2.64 29.90
C ARG A 11 59.04 -2.40 29.49
N LYS A 12 58.64 -1.13 29.41
CA LYS A 12 57.35 -0.71 28.82
C LYS A 12 57.33 -1.01 27.31
N PRO A 13 56.25 -1.58 26.74
CA PRO A 13 56.10 -1.75 25.31
C PRO A 13 55.89 -0.40 24.62
N ASN A 14 56.50 -0.24 23.44
CA ASN A 14 56.55 1.01 22.70
C ASN A 14 55.19 1.25 21.99
N GLU A 15 54.25 1.91 22.68
CA GLU A 15 52.89 2.22 22.20
C GLU A 15 52.87 2.89 20.81
N SER A 16 53.87 3.72 20.48
CA SER A 16 54.00 4.33 19.14
C SER A 16 54.16 3.30 18.03
N MET A 17 54.86 2.19 18.26
CA MET A 17 55.05 1.15 17.25
C MET A 17 53.75 0.37 17.00
N ARG A 18 52.92 0.18 18.03
CA ARG A 18 51.59 -0.44 17.90
C ARG A 18 50.66 0.46 17.09
N LEU A 19 50.68 1.76 17.33
CA LEU A 19 49.84 2.71 16.59
C LEU A 19 50.21 2.75 15.09
N ILE A 20 51.51 2.77 14.78
CA ILE A 20 52.01 2.77 13.40
C ILE A 20 51.58 1.50 12.66
N VAL A 21 51.74 0.32 13.29
CA VAL A 21 51.36 -0.96 12.67
C VAL A 21 49.85 -1.03 12.44
N THR A 22 49.03 -0.64 13.42
CA THR A 22 47.56 -0.66 13.28
C THR A 22 47.08 0.26 12.15
N THR A 23 47.71 1.44 12.02
CA THR A 23 47.38 2.41 10.97
C THR A 23 47.74 1.87 9.59
N PHE A 24 48.93 1.27 9.47
CA PHE A 24 49.39 0.70 8.20
C PHE A 24 48.53 -0.48 7.74
N VAL A 25 48.17 -1.37 8.67
CA VAL A 25 47.27 -2.51 8.40
C VAL A 25 45.88 -2.03 7.97
N GLY A 26 45.33 -1.00 8.64
CA GLY A 26 44.04 -0.42 8.28
C GLY A 26 44.03 0.19 6.87
N VAL A 27 45.09 0.92 6.50
CA VAL A 27 45.22 1.52 5.17
C VAL A 27 45.35 0.46 4.08
N VAL A 28 46.19 -0.56 4.30
CA VAL A 28 46.38 -1.65 3.33
C VAL A 28 45.08 -2.46 3.17
N PHE A 29 44.40 -2.77 4.29
CA PHE A 29 43.14 -3.50 4.26
C PHE A 29 42.02 -2.71 3.56
N GLY A 30 41.91 -1.40 3.83
CA GLY A 30 40.97 -0.50 3.15
C GLY A 30 41.26 -0.37 1.64
N PHE A 31 42.53 -0.31 1.26
CA PHE A 31 42.95 -0.25 -0.14
C PHE A 31 42.63 -1.55 -0.90
N LEU A 32 42.87 -2.72 -0.28
CA LEU A 32 42.56 -4.02 -0.88
C LEU A 32 41.04 -4.23 -1.04
N ILE A 33 40.23 -3.79 -0.08
CA ILE A 33 38.76 -3.79 -0.21
C ILE A 33 38.33 -2.83 -1.34
N GLY A 34 38.91 -1.63 -1.41
CA GLY A 34 38.61 -0.65 -2.46
C GLY A 34 38.94 -1.12 -3.88
N LEU A 35 40.00 -1.94 -4.04
CA LEU A 35 40.36 -2.57 -5.31
C LEU A 35 39.52 -3.81 -5.66
N SER A 36 38.87 -4.43 -4.66
CA SER A 36 38.05 -5.63 -4.84
C SER A 36 36.62 -5.34 -5.28
N PHE A 37 36.21 -4.07 -5.29
CA PHE A 37 34.96 -3.65 -5.92
C PHE A 37 35.19 -3.37 -7.41
N PRO A 38 34.59 -4.14 -8.34
CA PRO A 38 34.60 -3.75 -9.74
C PRO A 38 33.92 -2.39 -9.85
N LYS A 39 34.60 -1.41 -10.48
CA LYS A 39 33.97 -0.13 -10.84
C LYS A 39 32.72 -0.45 -11.66
N LEU A 40 31.54 -0.34 -11.05
CA LEU A 40 30.27 -0.36 -11.75
C LEU A 40 30.28 0.85 -12.69
N SER A 41 30.68 0.60 -13.94
CA SER A 41 30.48 1.52 -15.04
C SER A 41 28.98 1.69 -15.19
N LEU A 42 28.46 2.86 -14.83
CA LEU A 42 27.16 3.33 -15.30
C LEU A 42 27.29 3.55 -16.81
N THR A 43 27.21 2.46 -17.57
CA THR A 43 27.01 2.55 -19.01
C THR A 43 25.63 3.17 -19.22
N LYS A 44 25.61 4.42 -19.68
CA LYS A 44 24.49 5.01 -20.41
C LYS A 44 23.96 3.97 -21.41
N PHE A 45 22.76 3.46 -21.17
CA PHE A 45 22.03 2.69 -22.17
C PHE A 45 21.62 3.64 -23.29
N ASN A 46 22.39 3.65 -24.39
CA ASN A 46 21.94 4.21 -25.65
C ASN A 46 21.39 3.04 -26.48
N ILE A 47 20.07 2.87 -26.48
CA ILE A 47 19.41 1.91 -27.37
C ILE A 47 19.39 2.54 -28.76
N SER A 48 20.31 2.11 -29.62
CA SER A 48 20.25 2.41 -31.05
C SER A 48 19.10 1.59 -31.66
N SER A 49 18.17 2.27 -32.34
CA SER A 49 16.91 1.73 -32.86
C SER A 49 17.08 0.79 -34.09
N GLY A 50 18.20 0.08 -34.20
CA GLY A 50 18.62 -0.59 -35.44
C GLY A 50 18.71 -2.12 -35.43
N ILE A 51 18.45 -2.82 -34.32
CA ILE A 51 18.56 -4.29 -34.24
C ILE A 51 17.23 -4.89 -33.77
N LEU A 52 16.18 -4.73 -34.58
CA LEU A 52 14.87 -5.36 -34.34
C LEU A 52 14.34 -6.13 -35.56
N THR A 53 15.22 -6.58 -36.44
CA THR A 53 14.84 -7.53 -37.49
C THR A 53 15.69 -8.78 -37.36
N THR A 54 14.99 -9.93 -37.29
CA THR A 54 15.50 -11.31 -37.32
C THR A 54 16.16 -11.82 -36.04
N ILE A 55 15.33 -12.11 -35.01
CA ILE A 55 15.63 -13.22 -34.09
C ILE A 55 14.81 -14.41 -34.58
N ASP A 56 15.47 -15.24 -35.39
CA ASP A 56 15.07 -16.60 -35.73
C ASP A 56 15.47 -17.49 -34.54
N ILE A 57 14.49 -18.04 -33.82
CA ILE A 57 14.73 -18.84 -32.61
C ILE A 57 15.16 -20.24 -33.06
N LYS A 58 16.48 -20.45 -33.23
CA LYS A 58 17.07 -21.80 -33.19
C LYS A 58 17.29 -22.19 -31.74
N TYR A 59 16.45 -23.11 -31.27
CA TYR A 59 16.61 -23.81 -30.00
C TYR A 59 17.84 -24.74 -30.13
N THR A 60 18.95 -24.44 -29.45
CA THR A 60 20.08 -25.37 -29.32
C THR A 60 19.91 -26.20 -28.05
N GLU A 61 19.68 -27.48 -28.30
CA GLU A 61 19.55 -28.60 -27.37
C GLU A 61 20.89 -28.86 -26.66
N TYR A 62 20.87 -28.84 -25.32
CA TYR A 62 21.95 -29.34 -24.47
C TYR A 62 21.44 -30.60 -23.78
N THR A 63 21.81 -31.79 -24.27
CA THR A 63 21.82 -33.00 -23.43
C THR A 63 22.91 -33.96 -23.88
N ASN A 64 23.60 -34.48 -22.87
CA ASN A 64 24.80 -35.30 -22.95
C ASN A 64 24.55 -36.70 -23.55
N SER A 65 25.59 -37.19 -24.22
CA SER A 65 25.80 -38.53 -24.77
C SER A 65 25.72 -39.67 -23.74
N VAL A 66 24.93 -40.73 -24.00
CA VAL A 66 25.22 -42.18 -23.85
C VAL A 66 24.16 -42.97 -24.67
N PRO A 67 24.47 -44.12 -25.32
CA PRO A 67 23.70 -44.62 -26.46
C PRO A 67 22.80 -45.84 -26.21
N SER A 68 21.87 -46.04 -27.18
CA SER A 68 21.23 -47.30 -27.61
C SER A 68 19.84 -47.64 -27.04
N GLY A 69 18.83 -47.71 -27.92
CA GLY A 69 17.54 -48.36 -27.66
C GLY A 69 16.37 -47.75 -28.43
N SER A 70 16.03 -48.34 -29.57
CA SER A 70 15.04 -47.91 -30.56
C SER A 70 13.56 -48.10 -30.16
N THR A 71 12.70 -47.09 -30.37
CA THR A 71 11.38 -47.20 -31.05
C THR A 71 10.77 -45.79 -31.26
N PRO A 72 10.35 -45.39 -32.48
CA PRO A 72 9.68 -44.10 -32.71
C PRO A 72 8.15 -44.24 -32.61
N LEU A 73 7.53 -43.45 -31.73
CA LEU A 73 6.08 -43.19 -31.75
C LEU A 73 5.79 -42.15 -32.84
N GLN A 74 5.11 -42.58 -33.90
CA GLN A 74 4.57 -41.73 -34.96
C GLN A 74 3.42 -40.86 -34.44
N HIS A 75 3.60 -39.53 -34.50
CA HIS A 75 2.48 -38.60 -34.57
C HIS A 75 2.23 -38.22 -36.04
N PRO A 76 0.96 -38.16 -36.50
CA PRO A 76 0.67 -37.78 -37.87
C PRO A 76 0.96 -36.30 -38.07
N ILE A 77 1.89 -36.00 -38.99
CA ILE A 77 2.06 -34.66 -39.54
C ILE A 77 1.01 -34.48 -40.62
N ASP A 78 -0.04 -33.72 -40.33
CA ASP A 78 -0.92 -33.18 -41.36
C ASP A 78 -0.15 -32.11 -42.14
N ASN A 79 0.51 -32.57 -43.20
CA ASN A 79 1.07 -31.73 -44.25
C ASN A 79 -0.06 -31.17 -45.11
N ASN A 80 -0.67 -30.06 -44.69
CA ASN A 80 -1.33 -29.16 -45.63
C ASN A 80 -0.54 -27.88 -45.79
N ARG A 81 0.41 -27.97 -46.73
CA ARG A 81 1.17 -26.86 -47.30
C ARG A 81 0.23 -26.02 -48.16
N SER A 82 -0.57 -25.17 -47.52
CA SER A 82 -1.09 -23.98 -48.18
C SER A 82 -0.24 -22.78 -47.76
N SER A 83 0.76 -22.49 -48.58
CA SER A 83 1.37 -21.16 -48.66
C SER A 83 0.30 -20.18 -49.15
N ALA A 84 -0.61 -19.81 -48.26
CA ALA A 84 -1.57 -18.75 -48.47
C ALA A 84 -1.07 -17.57 -47.63
N ASN A 85 -0.53 -16.57 -48.32
CA ASN A 85 -0.31 -15.20 -47.87
C ASN A 85 -0.82 -14.95 -46.45
N ALA A 86 0.07 -15.04 -45.47
CA ALA A 86 -0.16 -14.41 -44.17
C ALA A 86 -0.14 -12.90 -44.44
N THR A 87 -1.24 -12.37 -44.99
CA THR A 87 -1.62 -10.98 -44.75
C THR A 87 -1.40 -10.79 -43.26
N SER A 88 -0.48 -9.92 -42.87
CA SER A 88 -0.29 -9.56 -41.48
C SER A 88 -1.59 -8.92 -41.02
N LYS A 89 -2.57 -9.75 -40.63
CA LYS A 89 -3.83 -9.29 -40.08
C LYS A 89 -3.45 -8.63 -38.77
N LYS A 90 -3.27 -7.32 -38.84
CA LYS A 90 -2.89 -6.48 -37.71
C LYS A 90 -3.94 -6.69 -36.64
N ILE A 91 -3.53 -7.28 -35.53
CA ILE A 91 -4.42 -7.49 -34.40
C ILE A 91 -4.86 -6.11 -33.91
N TRP A 92 -6.16 -5.92 -33.84
CA TRP A 92 -6.80 -4.72 -33.33
C TRP A 92 -8.12 -5.11 -32.70
N VAL A 93 -8.16 -5.14 -31.37
CA VAL A 93 -9.32 -5.56 -30.58
C VAL A 93 -9.78 -4.39 -29.72
N PRO A 94 -10.83 -3.66 -30.16
CA PRO A 94 -11.31 -2.46 -29.47
C PRO A 94 -11.83 -2.70 -28.05
N SER A 95 -12.17 -3.95 -27.71
CA SER A 95 -12.62 -4.34 -26.36
C SER A 95 -11.47 -4.54 -25.37
N ASN A 96 -10.22 -4.55 -25.83
CA ASN A 96 -9.07 -4.59 -24.92
C ASN A 96 -8.95 -3.25 -24.17
N PRO A 97 -8.26 -3.23 -23.01
CA PRO A 97 -7.91 -1.98 -22.32
C PRO A 97 -7.23 -0.99 -23.26
N ARG A 98 -7.44 0.31 -23.01
CA ARG A 98 -6.86 1.37 -23.84
C ARG A 98 -5.34 1.22 -23.94
N GLY A 99 -4.82 1.23 -25.16
CA GLY A 99 -3.39 1.03 -25.45
C GLY A 99 -2.99 -0.44 -25.63
N ALA A 100 -3.88 -1.40 -25.33
CA ALA A 100 -3.67 -2.84 -25.50
C ALA A 100 -4.44 -3.41 -26.71
N GLU A 101 -5.01 -2.58 -27.58
CA GLU A 101 -5.83 -3.02 -28.72
C GLU A 101 -5.03 -3.90 -29.69
N ARG A 102 -3.71 -3.76 -29.72
CA ARG A 102 -2.82 -4.56 -30.58
C ARG A 102 -2.53 -5.96 -30.03
N LEU A 103 -2.99 -6.29 -28.83
CA LEU A 103 -2.74 -7.57 -28.19
C LEU A 103 -3.84 -8.59 -28.52
N PRO A 104 -3.52 -9.88 -28.73
CA PRO A 104 -4.52 -10.93 -28.77
C PRO A 104 -5.33 -10.96 -27.46
N PRO A 105 -6.67 -11.09 -27.47
CA PRO A 105 -7.46 -11.02 -26.24
C PRO A 105 -7.05 -12.04 -25.18
N GLY A 106 -6.62 -13.23 -25.60
CA GLY A 106 -6.20 -14.31 -24.69
C GLY A 106 -4.95 -14.01 -23.85
N ILE A 107 -4.11 -13.03 -24.21
CA ILE A 107 -2.94 -12.63 -23.42
C ILE A 107 -3.23 -11.47 -22.46
N VAL A 108 -4.32 -10.74 -22.70
CA VAL A 108 -4.65 -9.53 -21.93
C VAL A 108 -5.20 -9.92 -20.56
N LYS A 109 -4.62 -9.36 -19.51
CA LYS A 109 -5.15 -9.37 -18.15
C LYS A 109 -5.55 -7.94 -17.79
N ALA A 110 -6.83 -7.73 -17.48
CA ALA A 110 -7.35 -6.42 -17.12
C ALA A 110 -7.00 -6.02 -15.68
N GLU A 111 -6.73 -7.01 -14.82
CA GLU A 111 -6.47 -6.85 -13.39
C GLU A 111 -5.13 -7.49 -13.02
N SER A 112 -4.60 -7.05 -11.88
CA SER A 112 -3.41 -7.56 -11.20
C SER A 112 -3.75 -7.85 -9.74
N ASP A 113 -2.76 -8.26 -8.95
CA ASP A 113 -2.89 -8.50 -7.52
C ASP A 113 -1.64 -8.05 -6.75
N LEU A 114 -1.71 -8.13 -5.42
CA LEU A 114 -0.58 -7.92 -4.51
C LEU A 114 0.00 -9.26 -4.00
N TYR A 115 -0.34 -10.39 -4.62
CA TYR A 115 0.13 -11.69 -4.16
C TYR A 115 1.61 -11.90 -4.50
N LEU A 116 2.38 -12.29 -3.48
CA LEU A 116 3.81 -12.57 -3.63
C LEU A 116 4.00 -13.87 -4.42
N ARG A 117 4.92 -13.83 -5.39
CA ARG A 117 5.26 -14.96 -6.26
C ARG A 117 6.73 -15.33 -6.07
N ARG A 118 7.06 -16.61 -6.22
CA ARG A 118 8.43 -17.09 -6.05
C ARG A 118 9.27 -16.74 -7.29
N LEU A 119 10.57 -16.61 -7.11
CA LEU A 119 11.50 -16.31 -8.22
C LEU A 119 11.82 -17.56 -9.07
N TRP A 120 11.40 -18.76 -8.64
CA TRP A 120 11.69 -20.05 -9.28
C TRP A 120 10.50 -21.01 -9.13
N GLY A 121 10.54 -22.12 -9.87
CA GLY A 121 9.51 -23.16 -9.82
C GLY A 121 8.37 -22.88 -10.80
N LYS A 122 7.24 -23.56 -10.59
CA LYS A 122 6.06 -23.39 -11.46
C LYS A 122 5.12 -22.32 -10.87
N PRO A 123 4.63 -21.37 -11.69
CA PRO A 123 3.74 -20.31 -11.21
C PRO A 123 2.44 -20.79 -10.55
N ASN A 124 1.93 -21.97 -10.94
CA ASN A 124 0.71 -22.55 -10.36
C ASN A 124 0.91 -23.11 -8.94
N GLU A 125 2.16 -23.20 -8.48
CA GLU A 125 2.52 -23.66 -7.13
C GLU A 125 2.84 -22.49 -6.18
N ASP A 126 2.81 -21.24 -6.65
CA ASP A 126 3.20 -20.07 -5.85
C ASP A 126 2.17 -19.71 -4.78
N LEU A 127 0.88 -19.93 -5.06
CA LEU A 127 -0.21 -19.58 -4.17
C LEU A 127 -0.86 -20.85 -3.60
N THR A 128 -0.58 -21.17 -2.34
CA THR A 128 -1.25 -22.27 -1.61
C THR A 128 -2.60 -21.84 -1.03
N SER A 129 -2.75 -20.54 -0.76
CA SER A 129 -4.00 -19.89 -0.39
C SER A 129 -4.02 -18.46 -0.93
N THR A 130 -5.21 -17.92 -1.17
CA THR A 130 -5.40 -16.54 -1.64
C THR A 130 -6.08 -15.71 -0.56
N PRO A 131 -5.40 -14.69 -0.01
CA PRO A 131 -6.01 -13.72 0.90
C PRO A 131 -7.23 -13.06 0.26
N LYS A 132 -8.29 -12.88 1.06
CA LYS A 132 -9.59 -12.31 0.65
C LYS A 132 -9.72 -10.84 0.99
N TYR A 133 -8.93 -10.36 1.94
CA TYR A 133 -9.03 -9.00 2.47
C TYR A 133 -7.66 -8.32 2.44
N LEU A 134 -7.67 -7.00 2.38
CA LEU A 134 -6.47 -6.18 2.45
C LEU A 134 -6.55 -5.26 3.66
N VAL A 135 -5.49 -5.18 4.45
CA VAL A 135 -5.31 -4.14 5.46
C VAL A 135 -4.06 -3.34 5.17
N THR A 136 -4.22 -2.02 5.20
CA THR A 136 -3.15 -1.06 5.03
C THR A 136 -3.01 -0.18 6.26
N PHE A 137 -1.76 0.06 6.66
CA PHE A 137 -1.41 0.99 7.74
C PHE A 137 -0.40 2.01 7.23
N THR A 138 -0.59 3.28 7.57
CA THR A 138 0.43 4.32 7.32
C THR A 138 1.25 4.52 8.58
N VAL A 139 2.51 4.08 8.55
CA VAL A 139 3.28 3.76 9.75
C VAL A 139 4.60 4.52 9.82
N GLY A 140 5.01 4.81 11.05
CA GLY A 140 6.38 5.09 11.44
C GLY A 140 6.83 4.14 12.55
N TYR A 141 8.12 3.84 12.59
CA TYR A 141 8.70 2.83 13.47
C TYR A 141 8.45 3.10 14.97
N ASN A 142 8.26 4.36 15.35
CA ASN A 142 7.92 4.72 16.73
C ASN A 142 6.58 4.14 17.21
N GLN A 143 5.65 3.83 16.30
CA GLN A 143 4.35 3.21 16.60
C GLN A 143 4.31 1.70 16.37
N ARG A 144 5.45 1.06 16.06
CA ARG A 144 5.51 -0.37 15.69
C ARG A 144 4.83 -1.32 16.68
N LYS A 145 4.88 -1.03 17.99
CA LYS A 145 4.21 -1.85 19.02
C LYS A 145 2.69 -1.78 18.90
N ASN A 146 2.15 -0.62 18.53
CA ASN A 146 0.73 -0.46 18.30
C ASN A 146 0.30 -1.20 17.02
N ILE A 147 1.12 -1.12 15.97
CA ILE A 147 0.89 -1.89 14.73
C ILE A 147 1.01 -3.40 14.95
N ASP A 148 1.96 -3.87 15.76
CA ASP A 148 2.07 -5.28 16.14
C ASP A 148 0.82 -5.76 16.89
N ALA A 149 0.27 -4.94 17.79
CA ALA A 149 -1.01 -5.23 18.44
C ALA A 149 -2.18 -5.26 17.44
N ALA A 150 -2.20 -4.34 16.47
CA ALA A 150 -3.20 -4.29 15.41
C ALA A 150 -3.16 -5.53 14.51
N VAL A 151 -1.98 -5.87 13.96
CA VAL A 151 -1.78 -6.99 13.03
C VAL A 151 -2.26 -8.32 13.62
N LYS A 152 -2.09 -8.53 14.93
CA LYS A 152 -2.58 -9.73 15.62
C LYS A 152 -4.11 -9.89 15.62
N LYS A 153 -4.86 -8.86 15.24
CA LYS A 153 -6.33 -8.91 15.09
C LYS A 153 -6.79 -9.34 13.69
N PHE A 154 -5.86 -9.51 12.76
CA PHE A 154 -6.13 -9.92 11.38
C PHE A 154 -5.68 -11.37 11.18
N SER A 155 -6.54 -12.17 10.55
CA SER A 155 -6.27 -13.57 10.26
C SER A 155 -5.36 -13.73 9.02
N GLY A 156 -4.98 -14.97 8.69
CA GLY A 156 -4.28 -15.28 7.44
C GLY A 156 -5.08 -14.99 6.15
N ASN A 157 -6.36 -14.59 6.26
CA ASN A 157 -7.14 -14.13 5.10
C ASN A 157 -6.78 -12.70 4.68
N PHE A 158 -5.93 -11.99 5.43
CA PHE A 158 -5.54 -10.62 5.15
C PHE A 158 -4.15 -10.56 4.52
N THR A 159 -4.05 -9.82 3.41
CA THR A 159 -2.77 -9.25 2.99
C THR A 159 -2.49 -8.02 3.87
N ILE A 160 -1.28 -7.94 4.42
CA ILE A 160 -0.82 -6.81 5.22
C ILE A 160 0.11 -5.95 4.37
N LEU A 161 -0.21 -4.66 4.26
CA LEU A 161 0.55 -3.69 3.48
C LEU A 161 0.87 -2.46 4.35
N LEU A 162 2.16 -2.17 4.52
CA LEU A 162 2.64 -1.07 5.34
C LEU A 162 3.16 0.07 4.47
N PHE A 163 2.66 1.28 4.72
CA PHE A 163 3.09 2.52 4.07
C PHE A 163 4.01 3.31 5.01
N HIS A 164 5.32 3.23 4.80
CA HIS A 164 6.34 3.78 5.69
C HIS A 164 6.64 5.23 5.37
N TYR A 165 6.11 6.17 6.16
CA TYR A 165 6.37 7.59 5.94
C TYR A 165 7.73 8.06 6.47
N ASP A 166 8.43 7.24 7.27
CA ASP A 166 9.70 7.59 7.89
C ASP A 166 10.93 7.01 7.17
N GLY A 167 10.71 6.08 6.23
CA GLY A 167 11.78 5.43 5.49
C GLY A 167 12.36 4.18 6.17
N GLN A 168 11.86 3.77 7.33
CA GLN A 168 12.37 2.62 8.08
C GLN A 168 11.60 1.36 7.69
N THR A 169 12.31 0.31 7.26
CA THR A 169 11.68 -0.93 6.78
C THR A 169 12.35 -2.16 7.36
N THR A 170 13.69 -2.23 7.33
CA THR A 170 14.47 -3.33 7.89
C THR A 170 14.29 -3.47 9.40
N GLU A 171 14.08 -2.37 10.12
CA GLU A 171 13.87 -2.39 11.56
C GLU A 171 12.60 -3.18 11.96
N TRP A 172 11.64 -3.30 11.06
CA TRP A 172 10.41 -4.07 11.28
C TRP A 172 10.63 -5.59 11.22
N ASP A 173 11.79 -6.07 10.75
CA ASP A 173 12.14 -7.49 10.72
C ASP A 173 12.23 -8.12 12.12
N GLU A 174 12.16 -7.31 13.19
CA GLU A 174 11.96 -7.80 14.57
C GLU A 174 10.64 -8.58 14.73
N PHE A 175 9.66 -8.36 13.86
CA PHE A 175 8.39 -9.08 13.84
C PHE A 175 8.36 -10.10 12.69
N GLU A 176 8.15 -11.38 13.01
CA GLU A 176 8.09 -12.44 12.00
C GLU A 176 6.97 -12.23 10.97
N TRP A 177 5.82 -11.68 11.40
CA TRP A 177 4.72 -11.35 10.49
C TRP A 177 5.11 -10.25 9.49
N SER A 178 6.04 -9.36 9.86
CA SER A 178 6.46 -8.25 9.00
C SER A 178 7.26 -8.74 7.79
N LYS A 179 8.01 -9.84 7.93
CA LYS A 179 8.75 -10.46 6.82
C LYS A 179 7.84 -11.00 5.71
N GLN A 180 6.56 -11.22 6.03
CA GLN A 180 5.53 -11.66 5.09
C GLN A 180 4.63 -10.49 4.63
N ALA A 181 4.74 -9.33 5.25
CA ALA A 181 4.00 -8.13 4.86
C ALA A 181 4.64 -7.46 3.65
N ILE A 182 3.86 -6.64 2.95
CA ILE A 182 4.37 -5.81 1.86
C ILE A 182 4.75 -4.45 2.44
N HIS A 183 5.96 -3.98 2.14
CA HIS A 183 6.46 -2.69 2.60
C HIS A 183 6.61 -1.74 1.42
N VAL A 184 5.97 -0.57 1.50
CA VAL A 184 6.16 0.53 0.54
C VAL A 184 6.65 1.75 1.31
N SER A 185 7.79 2.31 0.90
CA SER A 185 8.51 3.32 1.69
C SER A 185 8.88 4.54 0.86
N VAL A 186 8.29 5.67 1.21
CA VAL A 186 8.55 7.00 0.67
C VAL A 186 8.43 8.02 1.80
N ARG A 187 9.53 8.73 2.07
CA ARG A 187 9.58 9.65 3.20
C ARG A 187 8.55 10.78 3.08
N ARG A 188 7.95 11.12 4.23
CA ARG A 188 7.05 12.26 4.42
C ARG A 188 5.83 12.26 3.49
N GLN A 189 5.32 11.08 3.14
CA GLN A 189 4.07 10.92 2.40
C GLN A 189 2.93 10.51 3.32
N THR A 190 1.73 10.97 2.98
CA THR A 190 0.49 10.72 3.72
C THR A 190 -0.20 9.44 3.28
N LYS A 191 -1.11 8.93 4.12
CA LYS A 191 -1.95 7.76 3.83
C LYS A 191 -2.62 7.80 2.46
N TRP A 192 -3.26 8.92 2.13
CA TRP A 192 -4.00 9.07 0.88
C TRP A 192 -3.10 9.26 -0.34
N TRP A 193 -1.86 9.75 -0.16
CA TRP A 193 -0.86 9.75 -1.23
C TRP A 193 -0.49 8.33 -1.64
N TYR A 194 -0.25 7.45 -0.66
CA TYR A 194 0.03 6.04 -0.89
C TYR A 194 -1.17 5.32 -1.48
N ALA A 195 -2.35 5.45 -0.87
CA ALA A 195 -3.56 4.80 -1.34
C ALA A 195 -3.85 5.14 -2.82
N LYS A 196 -3.68 6.41 -3.22
CA LYS A 196 -3.87 6.82 -4.62
C LYS A 196 -2.90 6.15 -5.60
N ARG A 197 -1.70 5.76 -5.16
CA ARG A 197 -0.62 5.25 -6.04
C ARG A 197 -0.49 3.73 -6.02
N PHE A 198 -0.76 3.11 -4.89
CA PHE A 198 -0.49 1.68 -4.68
C PHE A 198 -1.75 0.82 -4.51
N LEU A 199 -2.92 1.45 -4.36
CA LEU A 199 -4.21 0.75 -4.24
C LEU A 199 -5.10 1.02 -5.46
N HIS A 200 -4.54 0.95 -6.67
CA HIS A 200 -5.33 1.08 -7.90
C HIS A 200 -6.45 0.02 -7.92
N PRO A 201 -7.69 0.34 -8.33
CA PRO A 201 -8.81 -0.60 -8.25
C PRO A 201 -8.54 -1.93 -8.95
N ASP A 202 -7.88 -1.89 -10.11
CA ASP A 202 -7.55 -3.11 -10.87
C ASP A 202 -6.36 -3.90 -10.26
N ILE A 203 -5.61 -3.34 -9.29
CA ILE A 203 -4.57 -4.07 -8.52
C ILE A 203 -5.17 -4.71 -7.27
N VAL A 204 -6.12 -4.03 -6.62
CA VAL A 204 -6.77 -4.53 -5.39
C VAL A 204 -8.10 -5.25 -5.67
N ALA A 205 -8.44 -5.45 -6.94
CA ALA A 205 -9.62 -6.16 -7.39
C ALA A 205 -9.82 -7.56 -6.79
N PRO A 206 -8.78 -8.33 -6.42
CA PRO A 206 -9.00 -9.63 -5.77
C PRO A 206 -9.57 -9.56 -4.34
N TYR A 207 -9.51 -8.41 -3.68
CA TYR A 207 -9.91 -8.27 -2.28
C TYR A 207 -11.39 -7.87 -2.16
N ASP A 208 -12.13 -8.53 -1.27
CA ASP A 208 -13.54 -8.20 -0.99
C ASP A 208 -13.66 -6.88 -0.20
N TYR A 209 -12.77 -6.70 0.77
CA TYR A 209 -12.73 -5.54 1.67
C TYR A 209 -11.32 -5.02 1.83
N ILE A 210 -11.20 -3.69 1.87
CA ILE A 210 -9.95 -2.95 1.93
C ILE A 210 -9.99 -2.01 3.14
N PHE A 211 -9.13 -2.27 4.12
CA PHE A 211 -8.97 -1.48 5.34
C PHE A 211 -7.84 -0.46 5.14
N ILE A 212 -8.12 0.82 5.42
CA ILE A 212 -7.14 1.91 5.24
C ILE A 212 -6.99 2.68 6.54
N TRP A 213 -6.15 2.17 7.43
CA TRP A 213 -6.13 2.59 8.84
C TRP A 213 -4.93 3.47 9.17
N ASP A 214 -5.15 4.39 10.13
CA ASP A 214 -4.08 5.11 10.81
C ASP A 214 -3.37 4.21 11.83
N GLU A 215 -2.17 4.62 12.25
CA GLU A 215 -1.30 3.83 13.12
C GLU A 215 -1.57 3.99 14.63
N ASP A 216 -2.40 4.95 15.03
CA ASP A 216 -2.63 5.34 16.44
C ASP A 216 -3.96 4.81 17.01
N LEU A 217 -4.33 3.59 16.60
CA LEU A 217 -5.57 2.92 16.98
C LEU A 217 -5.31 1.80 18.01
N GLY A 218 -5.96 1.89 19.17
CA GLY A 218 -6.08 0.78 20.12
C GLY A 218 -7.15 -0.20 19.66
N VAL A 219 -6.83 -1.49 19.65
CA VAL A 219 -7.64 -2.55 19.02
C VAL A 219 -8.01 -3.67 19.99
N GLU A 220 -7.97 -3.42 21.29
CA GLU A 220 -8.17 -4.42 22.34
C GLU A 220 -9.47 -5.20 22.13
N HIS A 221 -10.52 -4.50 21.72
CA HIS A 221 -11.87 -5.01 21.54
C HIS A 221 -12.27 -5.26 20.08
N PHE A 222 -11.30 -5.24 19.18
CA PHE A 222 -11.52 -5.46 17.75
C PHE A 222 -11.11 -6.89 17.32
N ASN A 223 -11.90 -7.47 16.43
CA ASN A 223 -11.65 -8.70 15.69
C ASN A 223 -12.07 -8.50 14.22
N ALA A 224 -11.14 -8.66 13.29
CA ALA A 224 -11.38 -8.34 11.88
C ALA A 224 -12.41 -9.28 11.20
N GLU A 225 -12.45 -10.56 11.59
CA GLU A 225 -13.38 -11.53 10.98
C GLU A 225 -14.83 -11.30 11.46
N GLU A 226 -15.03 -11.07 12.76
CA GLU A 226 -16.35 -10.71 13.29
C GLU A 226 -16.81 -9.34 12.76
N TYR A 227 -15.89 -8.40 12.56
CA TYR A 227 -16.19 -7.12 11.90
C TYR A 227 -16.73 -7.33 10.49
N ILE A 228 -16.00 -8.07 9.64
CA ILE A 228 -16.42 -8.31 8.25
C ILE A 228 -17.76 -9.07 8.20
N LYS A 229 -17.99 -10.01 9.12
CA LYS A 229 -19.28 -10.70 9.24
C LYS A 229 -20.44 -9.73 9.49
N LEU A 230 -20.26 -8.74 10.36
CA LEU A 230 -21.26 -7.70 10.61
C LEU A 230 -21.43 -6.75 9.41
N VAL A 231 -20.33 -6.35 8.77
CA VAL A 231 -20.36 -5.54 7.54
C VAL A 231 -21.21 -6.22 6.46
N ARG A 232 -20.99 -7.51 6.22
CA ARG A 232 -21.79 -8.32 5.28
C ARG A 232 -23.24 -8.45 5.73
N LYS A 233 -23.48 -8.81 7.00
CA LYS A 233 -24.82 -8.98 7.57
C LYS A 233 -25.69 -7.73 7.37
N HIS A 234 -25.09 -6.54 7.50
CA HIS A 234 -25.79 -5.26 7.46
C HIS A 234 -25.70 -4.54 6.11
N GLY A 235 -25.12 -5.18 5.09
CA GLY A 235 -24.99 -4.65 3.73
C GLY A 235 -24.18 -3.35 3.65
N LEU A 236 -23.14 -3.23 4.48
CA LEU A 236 -22.29 -2.04 4.50
C LEU A 236 -21.22 -2.11 3.41
N GLU A 237 -21.18 -1.09 2.57
CA GLU A 237 -20.19 -0.92 1.49
C GLU A 237 -19.01 -0.03 1.93
N ILE A 238 -19.28 0.93 2.82
CA ILE A 238 -18.25 1.74 3.47
C ILE A 238 -18.54 1.73 4.96
N SER A 239 -17.55 1.39 5.77
CA SER A 239 -17.76 1.22 7.20
C SER A 239 -16.55 1.63 8.01
N GLN A 240 -16.74 1.76 9.32
CA GLN A 240 -15.63 1.80 10.27
C GLN A 240 -16.03 1.10 11.58
N PRO A 241 -15.07 0.67 12.40
CA PRO A 241 -15.33 0.30 13.78
C PRO A 241 -15.88 1.48 14.59
N GLY A 242 -16.67 1.20 15.62
CA GLY A 242 -17.09 2.20 16.60
C GLY A 242 -15.90 2.80 17.35
N LEU A 243 -15.94 4.09 17.66
CA LEU A 243 -14.92 4.75 18.49
C LEU A 243 -15.37 4.83 19.94
N GLU A 244 -14.51 4.35 20.84
CA GLU A 244 -14.72 4.51 22.28
C GLU A 244 -14.71 6.02 22.65
N PRO A 245 -15.73 6.53 23.38
CA PRO A 245 -15.89 7.98 23.62
C PRO A 245 -14.94 8.56 24.68
N ASN A 246 -14.10 7.73 25.31
CA ASN A 246 -13.36 8.08 26.53
C ASN A 246 -12.38 9.26 26.39
N LYS A 247 -11.99 9.64 25.17
CA LYS A 247 -11.02 10.74 24.92
C LYS A 247 -11.59 11.92 24.12
N GLY A 248 -12.91 12.01 24.02
CA GLY A 248 -13.58 13.01 23.20
C GLY A 248 -13.60 12.63 21.71
N LEU A 249 -14.63 13.05 21.00
CA LEU A 249 -14.86 12.70 19.60
C LEU A 249 -15.23 13.95 18.80
N THR A 250 -14.74 14.04 17.57
CA THR A 250 -15.08 15.15 16.66
C THR A 250 -16.53 15.03 16.19
N TRP A 251 -16.92 13.82 15.77
CA TRP A 251 -18.22 13.49 15.17
C TRP A 251 -18.98 12.52 16.07
N GLN A 252 -20.26 12.79 16.38
CA GLN A 252 -21.12 11.85 17.09
C GLN A 252 -21.39 10.59 16.27
N MET A 253 -21.30 10.68 14.94
CA MET A 253 -21.52 9.55 14.03
C MET A 253 -20.48 8.45 14.19
N THR A 254 -19.27 8.76 14.66
CA THR A 254 -18.21 7.74 14.86
C THR A 254 -18.24 7.12 16.25
N LYS A 255 -19.01 7.70 17.18
CA LYS A 255 -19.10 7.26 18.56
C LYS A 255 -19.77 5.89 18.64
N ARG A 256 -19.12 4.94 19.32
CA ARG A 256 -19.71 3.62 19.61
C ARG A 256 -21.04 3.73 20.35
N ARG A 257 -22.00 2.87 20.01
CA ARG A 257 -23.29 2.67 20.68
C ARG A 257 -23.32 1.29 21.34
N GLY A 258 -23.50 1.23 22.66
CA GLY A 258 -23.42 -0.03 23.41
C GLY A 258 -24.65 -0.94 23.29
N ASP A 259 -25.73 -0.46 22.67
CA ASP A 259 -27.05 -1.08 22.63
C ASP A 259 -27.37 -1.80 21.31
N ARG A 260 -26.44 -1.80 20.34
CA ARG A 260 -26.67 -2.28 18.97
C ARG A 260 -25.39 -2.81 18.33
N GLU A 261 -25.55 -3.56 17.23
CA GLU A 261 -24.40 -4.07 16.46
C GLU A 261 -23.81 -3.02 15.52
N VAL A 262 -24.66 -2.20 14.91
CA VAL A 262 -24.30 -1.14 13.95
C VAL A 262 -25.23 0.06 14.10
N HIS A 263 -24.76 1.23 13.67
CA HIS A 263 -25.62 2.38 13.38
C HIS A 263 -25.19 3.08 12.09
N LYS A 264 -26.15 3.73 11.45
CA LYS A 264 -25.99 4.40 10.14
C LYS A 264 -26.37 5.88 10.18
N GLU A 265 -26.91 6.31 11.32
CA GLU A 265 -27.34 7.67 11.59
C GLU A 265 -27.05 8.04 13.06
N THR A 266 -26.99 9.34 13.31
CA THR A 266 -26.81 9.91 14.64
C THR A 266 -27.52 11.25 14.74
N GLU A 267 -27.78 11.68 15.97
CA GLU A 267 -27.98 13.09 16.28
C GLU A 267 -26.61 13.75 16.47
N GLU A 268 -26.34 14.82 15.73
CA GLU A 268 -25.14 15.65 15.90
C GLU A 268 -25.43 16.90 16.72
N LYS A 269 -24.37 17.65 17.03
CA LYS A 269 -24.48 18.95 17.69
C LYS A 269 -25.45 19.88 16.92
N PRO A 270 -26.22 20.75 17.62
CA PRO A 270 -27.16 21.65 16.96
C PRO A 270 -26.52 22.44 15.81
N GLY A 271 -27.15 22.41 14.63
CA GLY A 271 -26.70 23.10 13.42
C GLY A 271 -25.65 22.37 12.58
N TRP A 272 -25.24 21.14 12.94
CA TRP A 272 -24.27 20.37 12.17
C TRP A 272 -24.91 19.47 11.10
N CYS A 273 -26.17 19.05 11.31
CA CYS A 273 -26.96 18.33 10.31
C CYS A 273 -27.68 19.31 9.39
N ASN A 274 -27.29 19.36 8.11
CA ASN A 274 -28.09 20.06 7.09
C ASN A 274 -29.34 19.24 6.68
N HIS A 275 -29.21 17.91 6.69
CA HIS A 275 -30.28 16.95 6.37
C HIS A 275 -30.00 15.63 7.12
N PRO A 276 -31.01 14.86 7.56
CA PRO A 276 -30.79 13.65 8.35
C PRO A 276 -29.96 12.58 7.62
N HIS A 277 -30.23 12.34 6.35
CA HIS A 277 -29.58 11.29 5.56
C HIS A 277 -28.28 11.70 4.85
N VAL A 278 -27.61 12.76 5.33
CA VAL A 278 -26.35 13.23 4.75
C VAL A 278 -25.29 13.47 5.82
N PRO A 279 -24.00 13.49 5.44
CA PRO A 279 -22.93 13.79 6.37
C PRO A 279 -23.11 15.15 7.07
N PRO A 280 -22.73 15.25 8.35
CA PRO A 280 -22.11 14.20 9.16
C PRO A 280 -23.11 13.23 9.85
N CYS A 281 -24.42 13.43 9.69
CA CYS A 281 -25.43 12.78 10.54
C CYS A 281 -25.87 11.40 10.07
N ALA A 282 -25.63 11.10 8.79
CA ALA A 282 -25.68 9.77 8.22
C ALA A 282 -24.71 9.71 7.03
N ALA A 283 -24.56 8.52 6.44
CA ALA A 283 -23.72 8.34 5.26
C ALA A 283 -22.26 8.81 5.44
N PHE A 284 -21.74 8.72 6.67
CA PHE A 284 -20.45 9.27 7.07
C PHE A 284 -19.67 8.26 7.90
N VAL A 285 -18.39 8.11 7.57
CA VAL A 285 -17.36 7.50 8.41
C VAL A 285 -16.11 8.36 8.31
N GLU A 286 -15.35 8.44 9.38
CA GLU A 286 -14.12 9.23 9.42
C GLU A 286 -12.99 8.50 8.68
N ILE A 287 -12.17 9.28 7.98
CA ILE A 287 -11.05 8.78 7.18
C ILE A 287 -9.95 8.10 8.01
N MET A 288 -10.02 8.08 9.34
CA MET A 288 -9.02 7.48 10.22
C MET A 288 -8.98 5.94 10.11
N ALA A 289 -10.13 5.28 10.20
CA ALA A 289 -10.24 3.82 10.18
C ALA A 289 -11.31 3.27 9.19
N PRO A 290 -11.42 3.80 7.95
CA PRO A 290 -12.40 3.33 7.00
C PRO A 290 -12.08 1.93 6.47
N VAL A 291 -13.15 1.22 6.11
CA VAL A 291 -13.15 -0.05 5.42
C VAL A 291 -14.09 0.07 4.23
N PHE A 292 -13.57 -0.25 3.05
CA PHE A 292 -14.31 -0.17 1.79
C PHE A 292 -14.55 -1.57 1.24
N SER A 293 -15.73 -1.81 0.69
CA SER A 293 -15.92 -2.89 -0.27
C SER A 293 -15.09 -2.63 -1.54
N ARG A 294 -14.84 -3.69 -2.29
CA ARG A 294 -14.19 -3.62 -3.61
C ARG A 294 -14.83 -2.58 -4.53
N ASP A 295 -16.16 -2.58 -4.62
CA ASP A 295 -16.91 -1.72 -5.52
C ASP A 295 -16.90 -0.26 -5.06
N ALA A 296 -17.09 -0.02 -3.76
CA ALA A 296 -16.98 1.32 -3.20
C ALA A 296 -15.58 1.90 -3.40
N TRP A 297 -14.53 1.09 -3.17
CA TRP A 297 -13.15 1.52 -3.36
C TRP A 297 -12.86 1.93 -4.81
N ARG A 298 -13.41 1.21 -5.80
CA ARG A 298 -13.24 1.56 -7.22
C ARG A 298 -13.68 3.00 -7.50
N CYS A 299 -14.79 3.44 -6.92
CA CYS A 299 -15.24 4.83 -7.02
C CYS A 299 -14.38 5.79 -6.17
N VAL A 300 -14.13 5.46 -4.90
CA VAL A 300 -13.38 6.32 -3.97
C VAL A 300 -11.96 6.60 -4.48
N TRP A 301 -11.29 5.61 -5.09
CA TRP A 301 -9.98 5.80 -5.68
C TRP A 301 -9.97 6.89 -6.76
N HIS A 302 -11.02 6.97 -7.60
CA HIS A 302 -11.15 8.00 -8.63
C HIS A 302 -11.51 9.38 -8.04
N MET A 303 -12.15 9.41 -6.88
CA MET A 303 -12.45 10.63 -6.14
C MET A 303 -11.17 11.29 -5.58
N ILE A 304 -10.21 10.49 -5.10
CA ILE A 304 -8.95 10.98 -4.53
C ILE A 304 -8.15 11.73 -5.60
N GLN A 305 -7.77 12.97 -5.29
CA GLN A 305 -7.03 13.87 -6.18
C GLN A 305 -5.52 13.60 -6.08
N ASN A 306 -4.81 13.60 -7.23
CA ASN A 306 -3.38 13.24 -7.26
C ASN A 306 -2.47 14.21 -6.49
N ASP A 307 -2.86 15.48 -6.38
CA ASP A 307 -2.10 16.58 -5.77
C ASP A 307 -2.59 16.97 -4.36
N LEU A 308 -3.71 16.42 -3.89
CA LEU A 308 -4.24 16.64 -2.53
C LEU A 308 -4.00 15.38 -1.72
N VAL A 309 -3.03 15.46 -0.81
CA VAL A 309 -2.42 14.27 -0.21
C VAL A 309 -3.00 13.95 1.17
N HIS A 310 -3.61 14.90 1.88
CA HIS A 310 -4.06 14.68 3.27
C HIS A 310 -5.45 14.03 3.37
N GLY A 311 -6.27 14.10 2.32
CA GLY A 311 -7.59 13.48 2.27
C GLY A 311 -8.69 14.12 3.14
N TRP A 312 -8.40 15.23 3.83
CA TRP A 312 -9.43 15.93 4.63
C TRP A 312 -10.62 16.33 3.75
N GLY A 313 -11.81 15.95 4.19
CA GLY A 313 -13.06 16.17 3.46
C GLY A 313 -13.51 15.02 2.58
N LEU A 314 -12.68 14.00 2.37
CA LEU A 314 -13.11 12.78 1.66
C LEU A 314 -14.26 12.12 2.39
N ASP A 315 -14.20 12.05 3.73
CA ASP A 315 -15.21 11.57 4.67
C ASP A 315 -16.63 12.14 4.39
N PHE A 316 -16.75 13.39 3.94
CA PHE A 316 -18.03 14.00 3.52
C PHE A 316 -18.47 13.61 2.10
N ALA A 317 -17.52 13.24 1.25
CA ALA A 317 -17.74 12.92 -0.15
C ALA A 317 -17.96 11.42 -0.39
N LEU A 318 -17.55 10.54 0.54
CA LEU A 318 -17.67 9.06 0.40
C LEU A 318 -19.07 8.61 0.02
N ARG A 319 -20.12 9.29 0.51
CA ARG A 319 -21.52 9.04 0.14
C ARG A 319 -21.81 9.06 -1.37
N LYS A 320 -20.97 9.70 -2.18
CA LYS A 320 -21.13 9.78 -3.64
C LYS A 320 -20.78 8.47 -4.35
N CYS A 321 -20.17 7.52 -3.65
CA CYS A 321 -19.71 6.25 -4.20
C CYS A 321 -20.63 5.06 -3.88
N VAL A 322 -21.77 5.30 -3.22
CA VAL A 322 -22.67 4.23 -2.79
C VAL A 322 -24.12 4.74 -2.79
N GLU A 323 -25.06 3.90 -3.23
CA GLU A 323 -26.50 4.24 -3.28
C GLU A 323 -27.37 3.09 -2.71
N PRO A 324 -28.33 3.37 -1.79
CA PRO A 324 -28.50 4.61 -1.04
C PRO A 324 -27.45 4.74 0.07
N ALA A 325 -26.74 5.87 0.12
CA ALA A 325 -25.56 6.03 0.97
C ALA A 325 -25.85 5.90 2.47
N HIS A 326 -26.97 6.43 2.95
CA HIS A 326 -27.34 6.40 4.37
C HIS A 326 -27.71 5.00 4.89
N GLU A 327 -27.99 4.04 3.99
CA GLU A 327 -28.24 2.65 4.38
C GLU A 327 -27.02 1.76 4.25
N LYS A 328 -26.03 2.16 3.45
CA LYS A 328 -24.86 1.33 3.12
C LYS A 328 -23.56 1.85 3.71
N ILE A 329 -23.59 3.01 4.36
CA ILE A 329 -22.45 3.55 5.10
C ILE A 329 -22.81 3.60 6.59
N GLY A 330 -21.95 3.03 7.43
CA GLY A 330 -22.24 2.96 8.86
C GLY A 330 -21.07 2.51 9.74
N VAL A 331 -21.31 2.58 11.04
CA VAL A 331 -20.36 2.24 12.08
C VAL A 331 -20.75 0.90 12.69
N VAL A 332 -19.76 0.01 12.84
CA VAL A 332 -19.92 -1.29 13.47
C VAL A 332 -19.62 -1.15 14.96
N ASP A 333 -20.64 -1.07 15.79
CA ASP A 333 -20.53 -0.79 17.22
C ASP A 333 -20.07 -1.98 18.05
N ALA A 334 -20.43 -3.20 17.63
CA ALA A 334 -20.04 -4.43 18.30
C ALA A 334 -18.53 -4.74 18.16
N GLN A 335 -17.82 -4.04 17.28
CA GLN A 335 -16.38 -4.15 17.07
C GLN A 335 -15.79 -2.74 17.09
N TRP A 336 -15.09 -2.39 18.16
CA TRP A 336 -14.70 -1.01 18.40
C TRP A 336 -13.21 -0.86 18.65
N ILE A 337 -12.74 0.38 18.46
CA ILE A 337 -11.35 0.79 18.59
C ILE A 337 -11.26 2.06 19.45
N VAL A 338 -10.05 2.35 19.91
CA VAL A 338 -9.74 3.54 20.72
C VAL A 338 -8.80 4.44 19.93
N HIS A 339 -9.15 5.71 19.74
CA HIS A 339 -8.20 6.67 19.17
C HIS A 339 -7.20 7.11 20.25
N GLN A 340 -5.93 6.75 20.07
CA GLN A 340 -4.90 7.02 21.08
C GLN A 340 -4.33 8.44 20.95
N SER A 341 -4.52 9.12 19.81
CA SER A 341 -4.02 10.47 19.51
C SER A 341 -2.50 10.59 19.67
N VAL A 342 -1.75 9.57 19.25
CA VAL A 342 -0.30 9.58 19.38
C VAL A 342 0.30 10.44 18.27
N PRO A 343 1.20 11.40 18.58
CA PRO A 343 1.75 12.29 17.56
C PRO A 343 2.49 11.52 16.46
N SER A 344 1.92 11.56 15.25
CA SER A 344 2.34 10.79 14.08
C SER A 344 2.91 11.70 12.98
N LEU A 345 2.55 11.44 11.72
CA LEU A 345 2.92 12.18 10.52
C LEU A 345 2.84 13.72 10.65
N GLY A 346 1.96 14.26 11.51
CA GLY A 346 1.90 15.70 11.78
C GLY A 346 3.26 16.29 12.20
N ASN A 347 4.08 15.52 12.92
CA ASN A 347 5.41 15.97 13.34
C ASN A 347 6.47 15.90 12.24
N GLN A 348 6.15 15.33 11.06
CA GLN A 348 7.04 15.28 9.90
C GLN A 348 7.03 16.56 9.06
N GLY A 349 6.26 17.57 9.47
CA GLY A 349 6.28 18.91 8.87
C GLY A 349 7.57 19.68 9.14
N GLU A 350 7.62 20.91 8.64
CA GLU A 350 8.73 21.83 8.89
C GLU A 350 8.34 22.85 9.97
N SER A 351 9.26 23.13 10.88
CA SER A 351 9.14 24.27 11.79
C SER A 351 9.44 25.54 11.01
N GLN A 352 8.51 26.51 11.02
CA GLN A 352 8.68 27.81 10.39
C GLN A 352 8.24 28.91 11.35
N ASN A 353 9.04 29.97 11.49
CA ASN A 353 8.72 31.15 12.30
C ASN A 353 8.30 30.82 13.75
N GLY A 354 8.96 29.84 14.38
CA GLY A 354 8.67 29.40 15.74
C GLY A 354 7.42 28.52 15.90
N LYS A 355 6.69 28.21 14.81
CA LYS A 355 5.57 27.28 14.83
C LYS A 355 6.05 25.83 14.86
N ALA A 356 5.35 24.99 15.63
CA ALA A 356 5.64 23.55 15.67
C ALA A 356 5.31 22.89 14.31
N PRO A 357 6.04 21.85 13.88
CA PRO A 357 5.85 21.15 12.60
C PRO A 357 4.38 20.78 12.27
N TRP A 358 3.64 20.29 13.26
CA TRP A 358 2.24 19.87 13.10
C TRP A 358 1.30 21.01 12.72
N GLN A 359 1.65 22.26 13.05
CA GLN A 359 0.84 23.42 12.71
C GLN A 359 0.86 23.65 11.19
N GLY A 360 2.04 23.54 10.55
CA GLY A 360 2.17 23.67 9.10
C GLY A 360 1.44 22.54 8.35
N VAL A 361 1.52 21.31 8.85
CA VAL A 361 0.74 20.17 8.31
C VAL A 361 -0.76 20.45 8.41
N ARG A 362 -1.24 20.89 9.57
CA ARG A 362 -2.67 21.19 9.78
C ARG A 362 -3.17 22.35 8.91
N GLU A 363 -2.35 23.38 8.73
CA GLU A 363 -2.64 24.49 7.79
C GLU A 363 -2.77 23.95 6.36
N ARG A 364 -1.88 23.05 5.94
CA ARG A 364 -1.97 22.38 4.63
C ARG A 364 -3.21 21.51 4.50
N CYS A 365 -3.58 20.73 5.52
CA CYS A 365 -4.81 19.93 5.52
C CYS A 365 -6.05 20.80 5.27
N LYS A 366 -6.17 21.92 5.99
CA LYS A 366 -7.29 22.87 5.81
C LYS A 366 -7.32 23.44 4.39
N LYS A 367 -6.16 23.86 3.87
CA LYS A 367 -6.04 24.40 2.50
C LYS A 367 -6.45 23.36 1.45
N GLU A 368 -5.97 22.13 1.56
CA GLU A 368 -6.34 21.05 0.64
C GLU A 368 -7.83 20.72 0.71
N TRP A 369 -8.42 20.72 1.91
CA TRP A 369 -9.85 20.51 2.06
C TRP A 369 -10.68 21.58 1.33
N THR A 370 -10.34 22.87 1.49
CA THR A 370 -10.99 23.97 0.75
C THR A 370 -10.84 23.79 -0.77
N ILE A 371 -9.66 23.40 -1.25
CA ILE A 371 -9.43 23.14 -2.68
C ILE A 371 -10.30 21.98 -3.16
N PHE A 372 -10.35 20.87 -2.41
CA PHE A 372 -11.16 19.71 -2.73
C PHE A 372 -12.64 20.07 -2.84
N GLN A 373 -13.20 20.73 -1.82
CA GLN A 373 -14.59 21.19 -1.82
C GLN A 373 -14.91 22.09 -3.01
N THR A 374 -14.00 23.02 -3.33
CA THR A 374 -14.15 23.93 -4.47
C THR A 374 -14.15 23.18 -5.80
N ARG A 375 -13.22 22.24 -5.99
CA ARG A 375 -13.14 21.40 -7.20
C ARG A 375 -14.39 20.56 -7.37
N PHE A 376 -14.80 19.88 -6.30
CA PHE A 376 -15.98 19.01 -6.31
C PHE A 376 -17.25 19.81 -6.67
N SER A 377 -17.49 20.92 -5.96
CA SER A 377 -18.66 21.78 -6.18
C SER A 377 -18.67 22.43 -7.57
N ARG A 378 -17.49 22.76 -8.12
CA ARG A 378 -17.38 23.28 -9.49
C ARG A 378 -17.67 22.18 -10.52
N ALA A 379 -17.13 20.98 -10.33
CA ALA A 379 -17.36 19.86 -11.23
C ALA A 379 -18.84 19.47 -11.28
N GLU A 380 -19.51 19.35 -10.13
CA GLU A 380 -20.95 19.06 -10.06
C GLU A 380 -21.77 20.15 -10.76
N ARG A 381 -21.52 21.43 -10.48
CA ARG A 381 -22.24 22.53 -11.14
C ARG A 381 -22.05 22.53 -12.66
N SER A 382 -20.83 22.29 -13.14
CA SER A 382 -20.55 22.19 -14.58
C SER A 382 -21.30 21.03 -15.22
N TYR A 383 -21.37 19.88 -14.55
CA TYR A 383 -22.09 18.71 -15.04
C TYR A 383 -23.60 18.95 -15.16
N TYR A 384 -24.24 19.48 -14.11
CA TYR A 384 -25.67 19.78 -14.15
C TYR A 384 -26.01 20.89 -15.16
N LYS A 385 -25.13 21.88 -15.32
CA LYS A 385 -25.30 22.90 -16.36
C LYS A 385 -25.27 22.28 -17.76
N ALA A 386 -24.35 21.35 -18.01
CA ALA A 386 -24.24 20.67 -19.31
C ALA A 386 -25.49 19.84 -19.62
N ILE A 387 -25.99 19.05 -18.66
CA ILE A 387 -27.22 18.26 -18.83
C ILE A 387 -28.43 19.14 -19.12
N ASN A 388 -28.60 20.23 -18.36
CA ASN A 388 -29.72 21.15 -18.55
C ASN A 388 -29.63 21.85 -19.92
N SER A 389 -28.42 22.14 -20.42
CA SER A 389 -28.24 22.73 -21.74
C SER A 389 -28.46 21.77 -22.92
N THR A 390 -28.32 20.46 -22.72
CA THR A 390 -28.60 19.43 -23.75
C THR A 390 -30.05 18.96 -23.76
N SER A 391 -30.88 19.43 -22.82
CA SER A 391 -32.30 19.06 -22.68
C SER A 391 -33.25 20.08 -23.35
N HIS A 392 -32.71 21.08 -24.05
CA HIS A 392 -33.39 22.03 -24.91
C HIS A 392 -32.88 21.85 -26.34
#